data_AF-A0A5A9E5T7-F1
#
_entry.id   AF-A0A5A9E5T7-F1
#
_cell.length_a   1.000
_cell.length_b   1.000
_cell.length_c   1.000
_cell.angle_alpha   90.00
_cell.angle_beta   90.00
_cell.angle_gamma   90.00
#
_symmetry.space_group_name_H-M   'P 1'
#
loop_
_entity.id
_entity.type
_entity.pdbx_description
1 polymer ?
#
loop_
_entity_poly.entity_id
_entity_poly.type
_entity_poly.pdbx_seq_one_letter_code
_entity_poly.pdbx_strand_id
1 'polypeptide(L)'
;MVKPFVPQLVYFEPNALEYPLGKELKEKFENMDVEIRYTTSHNQVRNLPGDNHFQKYRIAKSTLVVGVRKTLKFDTSKPSAEYAIPFATGCMGHCHYCYLQTTMGSKPYIRTYVNVDEIFESADKYIAERAPEFTRFEAACTSDIVGIDHLTHTLKRAIEHFGESEHGKLRFVTKFHHVDHLLDAKHNGKTRFRFSINADYVIKNFEPGTSPLDKRLEAAGKVARAGYPLGFIVAPIYIHEGWKEGYKQMFEHLEVHLPEEAKKDLTFEFIQHRFTKPAKRVIEKNYPMTKLELNEEERRYKWGKYGIGKYIYQKDEEQEMKDHLYAYMEKHFPKAKLEYFT
;
A
#
# COMPACT_ATOMS: atom_id res chain seq x y z
N MET A 1 -16.78 5.20 11.53
CA MET A 1 -16.11 3.97 11.08
C MET A 1 -15.86 4.09 9.58
N VAL A 2 -14.64 3.79 9.10
CA VAL A 2 -14.32 3.88 7.65
C VAL A 2 -14.95 2.71 6.92
N LYS A 3 -15.89 2.98 6.02
CA LYS A 3 -16.58 1.94 5.23
C LYS A 3 -15.64 1.35 4.17
N PRO A 4 -15.87 0.10 3.70
CA PRO A 4 -15.18 -0.44 2.54
C PRO A 4 -15.34 0.51 1.34
N PHE A 5 -14.29 0.59 0.52
CA PHE A 5 -14.31 1.45 -0.66
C PHE A 5 -15.35 0.98 -1.69
N VAL A 6 -16.20 1.89 -2.14
CA VAL A 6 -17.07 1.69 -3.30
C VAL A 6 -16.88 2.89 -4.21
N PRO A 7 -16.54 2.71 -5.50
CA PRO A 7 -16.36 3.83 -6.41
C PRO A 7 -17.68 4.54 -6.68
N GLN A 8 -17.61 5.86 -6.88
CA GLN A 8 -18.75 6.67 -7.35
C GLN A 8 -18.84 6.71 -8.88
N LEU A 9 -17.74 6.39 -9.55
CA LEU A 9 -17.60 6.41 -11.00
C LEU A 9 -16.66 5.29 -11.41
N VAL A 10 -17.02 4.53 -12.44
CA VAL A 10 -16.18 3.46 -12.98
C VAL A 10 -15.91 3.69 -14.46
N TYR A 11 -14.64 3.59 -14.85
CA TYR A 11 -14.26 3.55 -16.26
C TYR A 11 -13.83 2.14 -16.65
N PHE A 12 -14.27 1.67 -17.81
CA PHE A 12 -13.78 0.43 -18.42
C PHE A 12 -12.97 0.70 -19.68
N GLU A 13 -11.83 0.04 -19.83
CA GLU A 13 -11.27 -0.23 -21.16
C GLU A 13 -12.17 -1.28 -21.87
N PRO A 14 -12.54 -1.11 -23.16
CA PRO A 14 -13.37 -2.09 -23.86
C PRO A 14 -12.81 -3.51 -23.79
N ASN A 15 -11.50 -3.68 -24.00
CA ASN A 15 -10.83 -4.99 -23.95
C ASN A 15 -10.85 -5.62 -22.55
N ALA A 16 -11.10 -4.86 -21.47
CA ALA A 16 -11.24 -5.47 -20.15
C ALA A 16 -12.44 -6.42 -20.09
N LEU A 17 -13.48 -6.18 -20.90
CA LEU A 17 -14.68 -7.02 -20.97
C LEU A 17 -14.44 -8.36 -21.70
N GLU A 18 -13.25 -8.57 -22.28
CA GLU A 18 -12.86 -9.87 -22.83
C GLU A 18 -12.48 -10.86 -21.71
N TYR A 19 -12.14 -10.35 -20.51
CA TYR A 19 -11.70 -11.15 -19.37
C TYR A 19 -12.87 -11.44 -18.40
N PRO A 20 -12.91 -12.63 -17.75
CA PRO A 20 -13.95 -12.97 -16.78
C PRO A 20 -14.16 -11.92 -15.69
N LEU A 21 -13.06 -11.46 -15.07
CA LEU A 21 -13.11 -10.44 -14.02
C LEU A 21 -13.67 -9.09 -14.53
N GLY A 22 -13.40 -8.72 -15.79
CA GLY A 22 -13.98 -7.50 -16.35
C GLY A 22 -15.48 -7.59 -16.55
N LYS A 23 -15.99 -8.75 -16.99
CA LYS A 23 -17.43 -9.01 -17.11
C LYS A 23 -18.12 -9.00 -15.75
N GLU A 24 -17.53 -9.70 -14.77
CA GLU A 24 -18.01 -9.74 -13.38
C GLU A 24 -18.08 -8.34 -12.77
N LEU A 25 -17.02 -7.54 -12.90
CA LEU A 25 -17.00 -6.18 -12.37
C LEU A 25 -18.01 -5.27 -13.06
N LYS A 26 -18.21 -5.43 -14.38
CA LYS A 26 -19.23 -4.66 -15.10
C LYS A 26 -20.62 -4.96 -14.55
N GLU A 27 -21.00 -6.24 -14.48
CA GLU A 27 -22.30 -6.66 -13.93
C GLU A 27 -22.48 -6.20 -12.48
N LYS A 28 -21.44 -6.34 -11.65
CA LYS A 28 -21.43 -5.88 -10.26
C LYS A 28 -21.73 -4.39 -10.14
N PHE A 29 -21.07 -3.54 -10.93
CA PHE A 29 -21.25 -2.09 -10.86
C PHE A 29 -22.56 -1.62 -11.50
N GLU A 30 -23.07 -2.33 -12.52
CA GLU A 30 -24.42 -2.11 -13.06
C GLU A 30 -25.49 -2.40 -12.00
N ASN A 31 -25.39 -3.53 -11.30
CA ASN A 31 -26.31 -3.91 -10.22
C ASN A 31 -26.24 -2.99 -8.99
N MET A 32 -25.17 -2.21 -8.86
CA MET A 32 -24.98 -1.23 -7.78
C MET A 32 -25.40 0.19 -8.20
N ASP A 33 -25.96 0.38 -9.41
CA ASP A 33 -26.31 1.67 -9.99
C ASP A 33 -25.14 2.68 -10.01
N VAL A 34 -23.91 2.19 -10.16
CA VAL A 34 -22.72 3.05 -10.27
C VAL A 34 -22.60 3.56 -11.69
N GLU A 35 -22.28 4.85 -11.85
CA GLU A 35 -22.06 5.43 -13.18
C GLU A 35 -20.87 4.73 -13.88
N ILE A 36 -21.12 4.16 -15.05
CA ILE A 36 -20.11 3.50 -15.88
C ILE A 36 -19.82 4.35 -17.13
N ARG A 37 -18.54 4.59 -17.37
CA ARG A 37 -18.00 5.23 -18.56
C ARG A 37 -16.97 4.33 -19.24
N TYR A 38 -16.59 4.69 -20.45
CA TYR A 38 -15.55 3.99 -21.20
C TYR A 38 -14.32 4.88 -21.41
N THR A 39 -13.14 4.26 -21.46
CA THR A 39 -11.89 4.92 -21.81
C THR A 39 -11.10 4.06 -22.77
N THR A 40 -10.38 4.68 -23.71
CA THR A 40 -9.49 3.96 -24.63
C THR A 40 -8.26 3.40 -23.92
N SER A 41 -7.83 4.05 -22.83
CA SER A 41 -6.75 3.54 -22.00
C SER A 41 -6.91 3.95 -20.55
N HIS A 42 -6.65 3.00 -19.65
CA HIS A 42 -6.56 3.20 -18.22
C HIS A 42 -5.46 4.22 -17.83
N ASN A 43 -4.54 4.55 -18.74
CA ASN A 43 -3.54 5.61 -18.54
C ASN A 43 -4.02 7.00 -18.97
N GLN A 44 -5.16 7.12 -19.65
CA GLN A 44 -5.67 8.35 -20.25
C GLN A 44 -7.17 8.53 -19.99
N VAL A 45 -7.58 8.45 -18.72
CA VAL A 45 -8.95 8.82 -18.33
C VAL A 45 -9.17 10.31 -18.53
N ARG A 46 -10.17 10.66 -19.34
CA ARG A 46 -10.57 12.03 -19.67
C ARG A 46 -11.91 12.36 -19.03
N ASN A 47 -12.21 13.65 -18.93
CA ASN A 47 -13.50 14.19 -18.51
C ASN A 47 -13.94 13.72 -17.11
N LEU A 48 -12.99 13.63 -16.17
CA LEU A 48 -13.33 13.50 -14.75
C LEU A 48 -14.20 14.70 -14.34
N PRO A 49 -15.36 14.47 -13.69
CA PRO A 49 -16.22 15.55 -13.23
C PRO A 49 -15.51 16.49 -12.25
N GLY A 50 -16.01 17.73 -12.15
CA GLY A 50 -15.51 18.78 -11.27
C GLY A 50 -15.02 20.01 -12.03
N ASP A 51 -15.26 21.18 -11.45
CA ASP A 51 -14.97 22.49 -12.07
C ASP A 51 -13.57 22.98 -11.70
N ASN A 52 -13.05 22.54 -10.55
CA ASN A 52 -11.74 22.93 -10.05
C ASN A 52 -10.84 21.72 -9.73
N HIS A 53 -9.57 22.01 -9.43
CA HIS A 53 -8.55 21.00 -9.13
C HIS A 53 -8.93 20.09 -7.95
N PHE A 54 -9.46 20.65 -6.85
CA PHE A 54 -9.79 19.88 -5.66
C PHE A 54 -10.93 18.89 -5.91
N GLN A 55 -11.97 19.33 -6.61
CA GLN A 55 -13.09 18.46 -7.00
C GLN A 55 -12.59 17.33 -7.90
N LYS A 56 -11.83 17.63 -8.95
CA LYS A 56 -11.26 16.60 -9.85
C LYS A 56 -10.36 15.61 -9.11
N TYR A 57 -9.52 16.08 -8.19
CA TYR A 57 -8.65 15.22 -7.38
C TYR A 57 -9.45 14.29 -6.46
N ARG A 58 -10.46 14.81 -5.76
CA ARG A 58 -11.34 14.00 -4.89
C ARG A 58 -12.18 13.00 -5.68
N ILE A 59 -12.74 13.42 -6.82
CA ILE A 59 -13.55 12.54 -7.67
C ILE A 59 -12.68 11.43 -8.24
N ALA A 60 -11.46 11.74 -8.67
CA ALA A 60 -10.52 10.71 -9.10
C ALA A 60 -10.22 9.70 -7.99
N LYS A 61 -10.01 10.16 -6.75
CA LYS A 61 -9.83 9.29 -5.56
C LYS A 61 -11.05 8.42 -5.23
N SER A 62 -12.21 8.74 -5.80
CA SER A 62 -13.44 7.94 -5.76
C SER A 62 -13.77 7.22 -7.07
N THR A 63 -12.86 7.25 -8.05
CA THR A 63 -13.04 6.64 -9.38
C THR A 63 -12.23 5.35 -9.49
N LEU A 64 -12.87 4.27 -9.93
CA LEU A 64 -12.20 3.02 -10.31
C LEU A 64 -12.07 2.93 -11.84
N VAL A 65 -10.95 2.40 -12.30
CA VAL A 65 -10.66 2.21 -13.72
C VAL A 65 -10.27 0.75 -13.93
N VAL A 66 -11.11 0.01 -14.63
CA VAL A 66 -10.92 -1.40 -14.95
C VAL A 66 -10.23 -1.48 -16.31
N GLY A 67 -9.02 -2.04 -16.34
CA GLY A 67 -8.21 -2.12 -17.56
C GLY A 67 -7.38 -3.39 -17.66
N VAL A 68 -6.60 -3.50 -18.72
CA VAL A 68 -5.71 -4.63 -19.00
C VAL A 68 -4.27 -4.19 -18.79
N ARG A 69 -3.49 -4.97 -18.02
CA ARG A 69 -2.07 -4.72 -17.79
C ARG A 69 -1.27 -5.15 -19.02
N LYS A 70 -0.94 -4.19 -19.88
CA LYS A 70 -0.13 -4.44 -21.10
C LYS A 70 1.37 -4.63 -20.83
N THR A 71 1.88 -4.08 -19.73
CA THR A 71 3.30 -4.20 -19.37
C THR A 71 3.47 -5.31 -18.34
N LEU A 72 3.92 -6.48 -18.81
CA LEU A 72 4.15 -7.68 -18.00
C LEU A 72 5.59 -7.81 -17.48
N LYS A 73 6.49 -6.89 -17.84
CA LYS A 73 7.78 -6.75 -17.16
C LYS A 73 7.54 -6.12 -15.79
N PHE A 74 7.96 -6.80 -14.72
CA PHE A 74 7.77 -6.31 -13.35
C PHE A 74 8.92 -5.40 -12.93
N ASP A 75 8.57 -4.33 -12.22
CA ASP A 75 9.56 -3.44 -11.60
C ASP A 75 10.19 -4.12 -10.37
N THR A 76 11.44 -3.77 -10.05
CA THR A 76 12.07 -4.25 -8.83
C THR A 76 11.49 -3.55 -7.59
N SER A 77 11.34 -4.27 -6.49
CA SER A 77 10.73 -3.74 -5.25
C SER A 77 11.68 -3.72 -4.04
N LYS A 78 13.00 -3.58 -4.27
CA LYS A 78 13.97 -3.58 -3.18
C LYS A 78 13.82 -2.33 -2.29
N PRO A 79 13.98 -2.44 -0.96
CA PRO A 79 14.39 -3.63 -0.21
C PRO A 79 13.23 -4.59 0.15
N SER A 80 11.97 -4.25 -0.15
CA SER A 80 10.81 -5.06 0.20
C SER A 80 10.83 -6.46 -0.44
N ALA A 81 10.95 -6.51 -1.76
CA ALA A 81 10.81 -7.76 -2.51
C ALA A 81 11.68 -7.72 -3.77
N GLU A 82 11.84 -8.87 -4.42
CA GLU A 82 12.52 -8.93 -5.71
C GLU A 82 11.74 -8.13 -6.76
N TYR A 83 10.42 -8.35 -6.84
CA TYR A 83 9.55 -7.72 -7.84
C TYR A 83 8.29 -7.09 -7.24
N ALA A 84 7.73 -6.11 -7.95
CA ALA A 84 6.40 -5.55 -7.70
C ALA A 84 5.41 -6.22 -8.65
N ILE A 85 4.40 -6.92 -8.11
CA ILE A 85 3.38 -7.58 -8.92
C ILE A 85 2.20 -6.62 -9.20
N PRO A 86 1.87 -6.32 -10.47
CA PRO A 86 1.03 -5.18 -10.81
C PRO A 86 -0.47 -5.55 -10.87
N PHE A 87 -1.11 -5.83 -9.75
CA PHE A 87 -2.57 -6.08 -9.71
C PHE A 87 -3.43 -4.81 -9.69
N ALA A 88 -2.91 -3.74 -9.08
CA ALA A 88 -3.62 -2.48 -8.99
C ALA A 88 -2.66 -1.29 -8.95
N THR A 89 -3.18 -0.10 -9.18
CA THR A 89 -2.44 1.16 -9.02
C THR A 89 -3.37 2.26 -8.57
N GLY A 90 -2.98 3.07 -7.60
CA GLY A 90 -3.83 4.08 -6.99
C GLY A 90 -4.41 3.63 -5.65
N CYS A 91 -4.95 4.59 -4.90
CA CYS A 91 -5.52 4.35 -3.58
C CYS A 91 -6.52 5.45 -3.29
N MET A 92 -7.65 5.07 -2.68
CA MET A 92 -8.71 5.96 -2.19
C MET A 92 -8.31 6.76 -0.94
N GLY A 93 -7.29 6.33 -0.20
CA GLY A 93 -6.77 7.03 0.97
C GLY A 93 -6.18 8.41 0.61
N HIS A 94 -6.27 9.35 1.54
CA HIS A 94 -5.83 10.73 1.37
C HIS A 94 -4.57 11.04 2.20
N CYS A 95 -3.63 10.10 2.29
CA CYS A 95 -2.41 10.35 3.06
C CYS A 95 -1.62 11.54 2.48
N HIS A 96 -1.41 12.59 3.27
CA HIS A 96 -0.81 13.84 2.79
C HIS A 96 0.62 13.63 2.28
N TYR A 97 1.38 12.77 2.95
CA TYR A 97 2.77 12.42 2.64
C TYR A 97 2.92 11.39 1.50
N CYS A 98 1.81 10.93 0.89
CA CYS A 98 1.85 9.77 -0.01
C CYS A 98 2.81 9.98 -1.18
N TYR A 99 3.87 9.16 -1.27
CA TYR A 99 4.87 9.25 -2.33
C TYR A 99 4.27 9.02 -3.73
N LEU A 100 3.17 8.26 -3.82
CA LEU A 100 2.47 7.99 -5.07
C LEU A 100 1.95 9.25 -5.75
N GLN A 101 1.78 10.36 -5.02
CA GLN A 101 1.40 11.65 -5.61
C GLN A 101 2.41 12.17 -6.62
N THR A 102 3.69 11.78 -6.49
CA THR A 102 4.73 12.13 -7.47
C THR A 102 5.08 10.97 -8.39
N THR A 103 4.94 9.72 -7.94
CA THR A 103 5.19 8.54 -8.78
C THR A 103 4.11 8.31 -9.83
N MET A 104 2.83 8.48 -9.48
CA MET A 104 1.71 8.26 -10.40
C MET A 104 1.36 9.51 -11.23
N GLY A 105 2.08 10.63 -10.99
CA GLY A 105 1.85 11.89 -11.65
C GLY A 105 0.40 12.37 -11.54
N SER A 106 -0.20 12.74 -12.67
CA SER A 106 -1.57 13.27 -12.76
C SER A 106 -2.68 12.22 -12.73
N LYS A 107 -2.40 10.98 -12.28
CA LYS A 107 -3.36 9.86 -12.28
C LYS A 107 -3.76 9.44 -10.84
N PRO A 108 -4.57 10.25 -10.13
CA PRO A 108 -4.95 9.95 -8.74
C PRO A 108 -6.04 8.87 -8.58
N TYR A 109 -6.63 8.39 -9.69
CA TYR A 109 -7.67 7.36 -9.67
C TYR A 109 -7.13 5.96 -9.44
N ILE A 110 -8.02 5.08 -8.96
CA ILE A 110 -7.72 3.67 -8.70
C ILE A 110 -7.83 2.90 -10.00
N ARG A 111 -6.85 2.05 -10.29
CA ARG A 111 -6.82 1.11 -11.41
C ARG A 111 -6.76 -0.31 -10.87
N THR A 112 -7.53 -1.19 -11.47
CA THR A 112 -7.43 -2.65 -11.29
C THR A 112 -7.25 -3.32 -12.65
N TYR A 113 -6.49 -4.41 -12.67
CA TYR A 113 -6.13 -5.11 -13.90
C TYR A 113 -6.80 -6.48 -13.99
N VAL A 114 -7.47 -6.75 -15.13
CA VAL A 114 -8.34 -7.93 -15.27
C VAL A 114 -7.66 -9.16 -15.87
N ASN A 115 -6.51 -9.00 -16.53
CA ASN A 115 -5.70 -10.10 -17.07
C ASN A 115 -4.83 -10.76 -15.99
N VAL A 116 -5.48 -11.17 -14.90
CA VAL A 116 -4.82 -11.71 -13.70
C VAL A 116 -4.00 -12.96 -14.02
N ASP A 117 -4.49 -13.82 -14.91
CA ASP A 117 -3.80 -15.06 -15.28
C ASP A 117 -2.47 -14.78 -16.02
N GLU A 118 -2.46 -13.83 -16.95
CA GLU A 118 -1.22 -13.40 -17.63
C GLU A 118 -0.19 -12.78 -16.66
N ILE A 119 -0.67 -12.09 -15.62
CA ILE A 119 0.18 -11.56 -14.55
C ILE A 119 0.77 -12.72 -13.73
N PHE A 120 -0.02 -13.75 -13.41
CA PHE A 120 0.48 -14.95 -12.72
C PHE A 120 1.50 -15.71 -13.56
N GLU A 121 1.23 -15.95 -14.85
CA GLU A 121 2.19 -16.60 -15.77
C GLU A 121 3.53 -15.84 -15.83
N SER A 122 3.49 -14.52 -15.77
CA SER A 122 4.70 -13.69 -15.72
C SER A 122 5.43 -13.82 -14.38
N ALA A 123 4.69 -13.89 -13.27
CA ALA A 123 5.26 -14.15 -11.95
C ALA A 123 5.94 -15.53 -11.90
N ASP A 124 5.31 -16.56 -12.47
CA ASP A 124 5.84 -17.93 -12.49
C ASP A 124 7.14 -18.03 -13.30
N LYS A 125 7.26 -17.28 -14.41
CA LYS A 125 8.52 -17.16 -15.15
C LYS A 125 9.63 -16.58 -14.26
N TYR A 126 9.37 -15.50 -13.53
CA TYR A 126 10.35 -14.93 -12.60
C TYR A 126 10.73 -15.87 -11.44
N ILE A 127 9.77 -16.67 -10.96
CA ILE A 127 10.03 -17.69 -9.93
C ILE A 127 10.94 -18.78 -10.50
N ALA A 128 10.65 -19.29 -11.69
CA ALA A 128 11.42 -20.33 -12.36
C ALA A 128 12.86 -19.86 -12.69
N GLU A 129 13.03 -18.61 -13.14
CA GLU A 129 14.34 -18.02 -13.44
C GLU A 129 15.29 -17.97 -12.23
N ARG A 130 14.73 -17.90 -11.02
CA ARG A 130 15.50 -17.75 -9.76
C ARG A 130 15.54 -19.04 -8.93
N ALA A 131 14.73 -20.03 -9.26
CA ALA A 131 14.68 -21.29 -8.54
C ALA A 131 16.08 -21.94 -8.48
N PRO A 132 16.49 -22.52 -7.34
CA PRO A 132 15.69 -22.81 -6.14
C PRO A 132 15.62 -21.65 -5.10
N GLU A 133 16.14 -20.47 -5.41
CA GLU A 133 15.99 -19.33 -4.50
C GLU A 133 14.52 -18.87 -4.43
N PHE A 134 14.08 -18.48 -3.24
CA PHE A 134 12.78 -17.83 -3.11
C PHE A 134 12.75 -16.51 -3.89
N THR A 135 11.60 -16.24 -4.51
CA THR A 135 11.30 -14.97 -5.18
C THR A 135 10.08 -14.33 -4.52
N ARG A 136 10.29 -13.15 -3.92
CA ARG A 136 9.23 -12.40 -3.25
C ARG A 136 8.62 -11.38 -4.19
N PHE A 137 7.30 -11.20 -4.08
CA PHE A 137 6.52 -10.22 -4.83
C PHE A 137 5.80 -9.27 -3.88
N GLU A 138 5.92 -7.97 -4.13
CA GLU A 138 5.21 -6.90 -3.42
C GLU A 138 3.96 -6.49 -4.22
N ALA A 139 2.77 -6.73 -3.68
CA ALA A 139 1.51 -6.39 -4.36
C ALA A 139 0.98 -4.98 -4.02
N ALA A 140 1.57 -4.28 -3.06
CA ALA A 140 1.13 -2.95 -2.60
C ALA A 140 2.11 -1.81 -2.94
N CYS A 141 3.00 -1.99 -3.92
CA CYS A 141 3.99 -0.98 -4.31
C CYS A 141 3.39 0.34 -4.80
N THR A 142 2.25 0.27 -5.48
CA THR A 142 1.63 1.41 -6.15
C THR A 142 0.14 1.54 -5.85
N SER A 143 -0.36 0.80 -4.87
CA SER A 143 -1.76 0.80 -4.46
C SER A 143 -1.91 0.38 -3.00
N ASP A 144 -3.10 0.56 -2.44
CA ASP A 144 -3.52 -0.24 -1.29
C ASP A 144 -4.39 -1.38 -1.81
N ILE A 145 -3.74 -2.50 -2.16
CA ILE A 145 -4.38 -3.63 -2.84
C ILE A 145 -5.44 -4.28 -1.95
N VAL A 146 -5.20 -4.39 -0.63
CA VAL A 146 -6.16 -4.97 0.33
C VAL A 146 -7.42 -4.11 0.39
N GLY A 147 -7.27 -2.79 0.47
CA GLY A 147 -8.40 -1.88 0.65
C GLY A 147 -9.39 -1.85 -0.52
N ILE A 148 -9.01 -2.37 -1.69
CA ILE A 148 -9.89 -2.49 -2.86
C ILE A 148 -10.31 -3.94 -3.14
N ASP A 149 -9.71 -4.92 -2.46
CA ASP A 149 -9.80 -6.31 -2.88
C ASP A 149 -11.20 -6.91 -2.68
N HIS A 150 -12.00 -6.42 -1.73
CA HIS A 150 -13.41 -6.85 -1.58
C HIS A 150 -14.25 -6.56 -2.83
N LEU A 151 -13.76 -5.73 -3.76
CA LEU A 151 -14.38 -5.52 -5.06
C LEU A 151 -14.01 -6.60 -6.07
N THR A 152 -12.76 -7.09 -6.07
CA THR A 152 -12.18 -7.87 -7.19
C THR A 152 -11.69 -9.26 -6.83
N HIS A 153 -11.43 -9.53 -5.55
CA HIS A 153 -10.80 -10.76 -5.03
C HIS A 153 -9.50 -11.15 -5.76
N THR A 154 -8.83 -10.20 -6.40
CA THR A 154 -7.59 -10.44 -7.15
C THR A 154 -6.45 -10.82 -6.21
N LEU A 155 -6.34 -10.16 -5.05
CA LEU A 155 -5.37 -10.48 -4.02
C LEU A 155 -5.66 -11.83 -3.39
N LYS A 156 -6.93 -12.18 -3.14
CA LYS A 156 -7.29 -13.53 -2.67
C LYS A 156 -6.76 -14.61 -3.62
N ARG A 157 -7.03 -14.46 -4.92
CA ARG A 157 -6.49 -15.37 -5.97
C ARG A 157 -4.96 -15.40 -5.96
N ALA A 158 -4.31 -14.24 -5.78
CA ALA A 158 -2.86 -14.18 -5.72
C ALA A 158 -2.31 -14.93 -4.50
N ILE A 159 -2.92 -14.75 -3.32
CA ILE A 159 -2.53 -15.44 -2.10
C ILE A 159 -2.57 -16.96 -2.28
N GLU A 160 -3.61 -17.48 -2.94
CA GLU A 160 -3.78 -18.90 -3.23
C GLU A 160 -2.75 -19.40 -4.26
N HIS A 161 -2.54 -18.65 -5.35
CA HIS A 161 -1.53 -18.94 -6.37
C HIS A 161 -0.12 -19.06 -5.77
N PHE A 162 0.28 -18.08 -4.95
CA PHE A 162 1.56 -18.11 -4.25
C PHE A 162 1.62 -19.17 -3.13
N GLY A 163 0.47 -19.56 -2.57
CA GLY A 163 0.36 -20.66 -1.60
C GLY A 163 0.74 -22.02 -2.21
N GLU A 164 0.42 -22.23 -3.48
CA GLU A 164 0.72 -23.44 -4.24
C GLU A 164 2.17 -23.46 -4.76
N SER A 165 2.75 -22.30 -5.09
CA SER A 165 4.12 -22.19 -5.63
C SER A 165 5.21 -22.67 -4.66
N GLU A 166 6.16 -23.51 -5.09
CA GLU A 166 7.26 -23.98 -4.24
C GLU A 166 8.23 -22.87 -3.80
N HIS A 167 8.59 -21.98 -4.73
CA HIS A 167 9.61 -20.93 -4.51
C HIS A 167 9.05 -19.49 -4.59
N GLY A 168 7.75 -19.33 -4.80
CA GLY A 168 7.07 -18.04 -4.78
C GLY A 168 6.69 -17.60 -3.36
N LYS A 169 6.87 -16.31 -3.06
CA LYS A 169 6.37 -15.68 -1.82
C LYS A 169 5.67 -14.37 -2.14
N LEU A 170 4.55 -14.13 -1.49
CA LEU A 170 3.78 -12.89 -1.62
C LEU A 170 3.93 -12.03 -0.37
N ARG A 171 3.95 -10.72 -0.55
CA ARG A 171 3.82 -9.77 0.55
C ARG A 171 3.06 -8.53 0.09
N PHE A 172 2.30 -7.95 1.01
CA PHE A 172 1.62 -6.66 0.81
C PHE A 172 1.45 -5.94 2.14
N VAL A 173 1.19 -4.64 2.08
CA VAL A 173 0.91 -3.80 3.24
C VAL A 173 -0.38 -3.02 3.01
N THR A 174 -1.15 -2.77 4.07
CA THR A 174 -2.37 -1.97 3.99
C THR A 174 -2.52 -0.97 5.14
N LYS A 175 -3.38 0.03 4.94
CA LYS A 175 -3.95 0.90 5.98
C LYS A 175 -5.45 0.66 6.22
N PHE A 176 -6.00 -0.44 5.68
CA PHE A 176 -7.43 -0.77 5.76
C PHE A 176 -7.67 -2.05 6.56
N HIS A 177 -8.82 -2.10 7.24
CA HIS A 177 -9.22 -3.22 8.11
C HIS A 177 -10.18 -4.21 7.44
N HIS A 178 -10.51 -3.99 6.17
CA HIS A 178 -11.49 -4.77 5.40
C HIS A 178 -10.85 -6.06 4.87
N VAL A 179 -10.52 -6.98 5.77
CA VAL A 179 -9.72 -8.18 5.49
C VAL A 179 -10.51 -9.49 5.53
N ASP A 180 -11.79 -9.42 5.89
CA ASP A 180 -12.57 -10.61 6.27
C ASP A 180 -12.68 -11.65 5.14
N HIS A 181 -12.77 -11.22 3.88
CA HIS A 181 -12.85 -12.12 2.72
C HIS A 181 -11.53 -12.83 2.38
N LEU A 182 -10.42 -12.44 3.03
CA LEU A 182 -9.09 -13.01 2.86
C LEU A 182 -8.75 -14.08 3.92
N LEU A 183 -9.55 -14.18 4.99
CA LEU A 183 -9.21 -15.01 6.16
C LEU A 183 -9.24 -16.51 5.86
N ASP A 184 -9.99 -16.94 4.86
CA ASP A 184 -10.14 -18.33 4.42
C ASP A 184 -9.25 -18.70 3.22
N ALA A 185 -8.47 -17.76 2.68
CA ALA A 185 -7.63 -18.02 1.52
C ALA A 185 -6.50 -19.00 1.85
N LYS A 186 -6.18 -19.91 0.92
CA LYS A 186 -5.15 -20.95 1.10
C LYS A 186 -3.72 -20.41 0.97
N HIS A 187 -3.32 -19.54 1.89
CA HIS A 187 -2.02 -18.85 1.84
C HIS A 187 -0.79 -19.74 2.09
N ASN A 188 -0.96 -20.93 2.67
CA ASN A 188 0.08 -21.94 2.92
C ASN A 188 1.39 -21.38 3.52
N GLY A 189 1.28 -20.41 4.43
CA GLY A 189 2.42 -19.72 5.04
C GLY A 189 3.31 -18.88 4.10
N LYS A 190 2.97 -18.73 2.80
CA LYS A 190 3.80 -18.05 1.78
C LYS A 190 3.42 -16.59 1.55
N THR A 191 2.47 -16.06 2.32
CA THR A 191 2.01 -14.66 2.24
C THR A 191 2.32 -13.90 3.52
N ARG A 192 3.15 -12.85 3.45
CA ARG A 192 3.37 -11.91 4.56
C ARG A 192 2.34 -10.78 4.50
N PHE A 193 1.36 -10.82 5.40
CA PHE A 193 0.33 -9.79 5.53
C PHE A 193 0.86 -8.67 6.45
N ARG A 194 0.92 -7.43 5.96
CA ARG A 194 1.43 -6.30 6.77
C ARG A 194 0.44 -5.17 6.92
N PHE A 195 0.57 -4.44 8.02
CA PHE A 195 -0.16 -3.20 8.26
C PHE A 195 0.81 -2.03 8.41
N SER A 196 0.50 -0.90 7.78
CA SER A 196 1.18 0.36 8.09
C SER A 196 0.64 0.91 9.40
N ILE A 197 1.54 1.23 10.32
CA ILE A 197 1.24 1.84 11.61
C ILE A 197 2.07 3.11 11.80
N ASN A 198 1.63 3.98 12.69
CA ASN A 198 2.33 5.21 13.00
C ASN A 198 1.90 5.76 14.36
N ALA A 199 2.64 6.76 14.86
CA ALA A 199 2.23 7.54 16.02
C ALA A 199 0.90 8.27 15.75
N ASP A 200 0.10 8.48 16.79
CA ASP A 200 -1.24 9.09 16.71
C ASP A 200 -1.23 10.45 16.01
N TYR A 201 -0.18 11.24 16.23
CA TYR A 201 0.00 12.52 15.55
C TYR A 201 -0.03 12.36 14.03
N VAL A 202 0.72 11.39 13.49
CA VAL A 202 0.82 11.16 12.05
C VAL A 202 -0.51 10.66 11.49
N ILE A 203 -1.13 9.68 12.17
CA ILE A 203 -2.42 9.13 11.72
C ILE A 203 -3.50 10.21 11.69
N LYS A 204 -3.61 10.98 12.79
CA LYS A 204 -4.62 12.03 12.94
C LYS A 204 -4.46 13.17 11.94
N ASN A 205 -3.23 13.65 11.71
CA ASN A 205 -3.01 14.84 10.89
C ASN A 205 -2.77 14.51 9.41
N PHE A 206 -2.28 13.31 9.08
CA PHE A 206 -1.76 13.02 7.74
C PHE A 206 -2.35 11.78 7.07
N GLU A 207 -3.22 10.99 7.70
CA GLU A 207 -3.80 9.77 7.11
C GLU A 207 -5.33 9.76 6.94
N PRO A 208 -5.97 10.86 6.51
CA PRO A 208 -7.42 10.87 6.31
C PRO A 208 -7.85 9.86 5.24
N GLY A 209 -9.06 9.31 5.40
CA GLY A 209 -9.62 8.31 4.48
C GLY A 209 -9.01 6.91 4.64
N THR A 210 -8.26 6.65 5.71
CA THR A 210 -7.72 5.33 6.05
C THR A 210 -8.29 4.83 7.37
N SER A 211 -8.13 3.54 7.68
CA SER A 211 -8.64 2.99 8.95
C SER A 211 -7.83 3.50 10.13
N PRO A 212 -8.44 3.77 11.30
CA PRO A 212 -7.71 4.15 12.51
C PRO A 212 -6.82 3.00 13.00
N LEU A 213 -5.82 3.30 13.83
CA LEU A 213 -4.82 2.32 14.32
C LEU A 213 -5.49 1.09 14.94
N ASP A 214 -6.45 1.29 15.86
CA ASP A 214 -7.15 0.19 16.54
C ASP A 214 -7.79 -0.80 15.57
N LYS A 215 -8.37 -0.29 14.47
CA LYS A 215 -8.99 -1.14 13.45
C LYS A 215 -7.95 -1.88 12.62
N ARG A 216 -6.79 -1.28 12.38
CA ARG A 216 -5.66 -1.99 11.74
C ARG A 216 -5.14 -3.11 12.65
N LEU A 217 -5.06 -2.87 13.97
CA LEU A 217 -4.63 -3.88 14.94
C LEU A 217 -5.67 -5.00 15.11
N GLU A 218 -6.97 -4.67 15.09
CA GLU A 218 -8.04 -5.67 15.06
C GLU A 218 -7.91 -6.58 13.84
N ALA A 219 -7.72 -6.00 12.65
CA ALA A 219 -7.49 -6.75 11.42
C ALA A 219 -6.19 -7.56 11.46
N ALA A 220 -5.12 -7.02 12.04
CA ALA A 220 -3.86 -7.74 12.27
C ALA A 220 -4.08 -8.99 13.15
N GLY A 221 -4.86 -8.86 14.22
CA GLY A 221 -5.25 -9.99 15.05
C GLY A 221 -6.07 -11.04 14.29
N LYS A 222 -7.00 -10.62 13.41
CA LYS A 222 -7.79 -11.53 12.57
C LYS A 222 -6.89 -12.33 11.62
N VAL A 223 -6.00 -11.68 10.87
CA VAL A 223 -5.14 -12.37 9.89
C VAL A 223 -4.09 -13.25 10.58
N ALA A 224 -3.58 -12.85 11.76
CA ALA A 224 -2.68 -13.68 12.54
C ALA A 224 -3.36 -14.97 13.02
N ARG A 225 -4.60 -14.88 13.52
CA ARG A 225 -5.40 -16.07 13.90
C ARG A 225 -5.78 -16.94 12.71
N ALA A 226 -5.91 -16.37 11.52
CA ALA A 226 -6.08 -17.12 10.27
C ALA A 226 -4.78 -17.83 9.82
N GLY A 227 -3.64 -17.57 10.46
CA GLY A 227 -2.37 -18.26 10.20
C GLY A 227 -1.42 -17.51 9.26
N TYR A 228 -1.74 -16.28 8.84
CA TYR A 228 -0.82 -15.49 8.02
C TYR A 228 0.43 -15.10 8.81
N PRO A 229 1.64 -15.23 8.23
CA PRO A 229 2.81 -14.50 8.69
C PRO A 229 2.52 -12.98 8.74
N LEU A 230 2.59 -12.41 9.93
CA LEU A 230 2.29 -10.99 10.17
C LEU A 230 3.55 -10.12 10.08
N GLY A 231 3.38 -8.86 9.69
CA GLY A 231 4.40 -7.83 9.89
C GLY A 231 3.79 -6.42 10.00
N PHE A 232 4.62 -5.48 10.40
CA PHE A 232 4.25 -4.06 10.45
C PHE A 232 5.25 -3.20 9.69
N ILE A 233 4.73 -2.14 9.08
CA ILE A 233 5.57 -1.09 8.50
C ILE A 233 5.32 0.18 9.32
N VAL A 234 6.37 0.66 10.01
CA VAL A 234 6.34 1.98 10.66
C VAL A 234 6.79 3.00 9.62
N ALA A 235 5.80 3.63 8.97
CA ALA A 235 6.06 4.52 7.84
C ALA A 235 4.93 5.53 7.57
N PRO A 236 5.28 6.79 7.24
CA PRO A 236 6.62 7.37 7.31
C PRO A 236 6.99 7.67 8.77
N ILE A 237 8.22 7.32 9.19
CA ILE A 237 8.75 7.81 10.46
C ILE A 237 8.99 9.30 10.30
N TYR A 238 8.27 10.09 11.07
CA TYR A 238 8.21 11.53 10.99
C TYR A 238 8.52 12.15 12.34
N ILE A 239 9.56 13.00 12.38
CA ILE A 239 9.93 13.84 13.51
C ILE A 239 8.90 14.99 13.59
N HIS A 240 7.92 14.83 14.47
CA HIS A 240 7.05 15.89 14.96
C HIS A 240 7.41 16.24 16.41
N GLU A 241 6.81 17.30 16.95
CA GLU A 241 6.92 17.60 18.38
C GLU A 241 6.48 16.40 19.23
N GLY A 242 7.35 15.94 20.12
CA GLY A 242 7.09 14.77 20.98
C GLY A 242 7.14 13.41 20.28
N TRP A 243 7.76 13.30 19.09
CA TRP A 243 7.78 12.05 18.31
C TRP A 243 8.24 10.83 19.10
N LYS A 244 9.31 10.94 19.92
CA LYS A 244 9.85 9.81 20.69
C LYS A 244 8.78 9.15 21.56
N GLU A 245 8.04 9.96 22.33
CA GLU A 245 6.96 9.47 23.17
C GLU A 245 5.78 8.95 22.33
N GLY A 246 5.44 9.63 21.23
CA GLY A 246 4.39 9.18 20.32
C GLY A 246 4.65 7.79 19.72
N TYR A 247 5.88 7.50 19.29
CA TYR A 247 6.23 6.16 18.81
C TYR A 247 6.35 5.15 19.94
N LYS A 248 6.83 5.53 21.12
CA LYS A 248 6.83 4.65 22.30
C LYS A 248 5.41 4.18 22.62
N GLN A 249 4.47 5.11 22.72
CA GLN A 249 3.05 4.81 22.96
C GLN A 249 2.44 3.93 21.87
N MET A 250 2.83 4.14 20.60
CA MET A 250 2.41 3.26 19.50
C MET A 250 2.87 1.81 19.75
N PHE A 251 4.12 1.57 20.14
CA PHE A 251 4.62 0.21 20.42
C PHE A 251 3.96 -0.41 21.66
N GLU A 252 3.75 0.35 22.73
CA GLU A 252 2.99 -0.07 23.92
C GLU A 252 1.56 -0.48 23.54
N HIS A 253 0.90 0.31 22.69
CA HIS A 253 -0.44 0.01 22.21
C HIS A 253 -0.49 -1.27 21.37
N LEU A 254 0.51 -1.48 20.51
CA LEU A 254 0.67 -2.72 19.75
C LEU A 254 0.81 -3.93 20.68
N GLU A 255 1.66 -3.85 21.71
CA GLU A 255 1.92 -4.97 22.63
C GLU A 255 0.64 -5.45 23.32
N VAL A 256 -0.21 -4.49 23.73
CA VAL A 256 -1.48 -4.74 24.42
C VAL A 256 -2.52 -5.39 23.49
N HIS A 257 -2.58 -5.00 22.22
CA HIS A 257 -3.66 -5.41 21.31
C HIS A 257 -3.32 -6.64 20.46
N LEU A 258 -2.04 -6.98 20.30
CA LEU A 258 -1.64 -8.10 19.47
C LEU A 258 -1.76 -9.43 20.21
N PRO A 259 -2.46 -10.42 19.62
CA PRO A 259 -2.58 -11.75 20.21
C PRO A 259 -1.24 -12.49 20.14
N GLU A 260 -1.04 -13.51 20.98
CA GLU A 260 0.25 -14.23 21.06
C GLU A 260 0.64 -14.92 19.73
N GLU A 261 -0.33 -15.35 18.93
CA GLU A 261 -0.09 -15.91 17.59
C GLU A 261 0.62 -14.91 16.67
N ALA A 262 0.32 -13.62 16.80
CA ALA A 262 0.90 -12.56 16.00
C ALA A 262 2.40 -12.33 16.30
N LYS A 263 2.88 -12.75 17.48
CA LYS A 263 4.22 -12.42 17.98
C LYS A 263 5.30 -13.45 17.60
N LYS A 264 4.95 -14.61 17.02
CA LYS A 264 5.87 -15.74 16.81
C LYS A 264 6.96 -15.51 15.74
N ASP A 265 6.60 -14.94 14.60
CA ASP A 265 7.53 -14.60 13.50
C ASP A 265 7.24 -13.18 12.99
N LEU A 266 7.05 -12.25 13.93
CA LEU A 266 6.69 -10.88 13.61
C LEU A 266 7.86 -10.13 12.97
N THR A 267 7.60 -9.41 11.88
CA THR A 267 8.61 -8.58 11.21
C THR A 267 8.23 -7.11 11.26
N PHE A 268 9.22 -6.23 11.44
CA PHE A 268 9.06 -4.78 11.30
C PHE A 268 9.89 -4.25 10.12
N GLU A 269 9.34 -3.24 9.44
CA GLU A 269 10.02 -2.47 8.40
C GLU A 269 9.93 -0.99 8.76
N PHE A 270 11.07 -0.31 8.83
CA PHE A 270 11.17 1.09 9.21
C PHE A 270 11.50 1.96 8.01
N ILE A 271 10.66 2.96 7.73
CA ILE A 271 10.82 3.81 6.56
C ILE A 271 10.66 5.26 7.00
N GLN A 272 11.75 6.01 7.00
CA GLN A 272 11.69 7.43 7.34
C GLN A 272 10.90 8.23 6.30
N HIS A 273 10.33 9.34 6.73
CA HIS A 273 9.71 10.31 5.85
C HIS A 273 10.71 10.79 4.80
N ARG A 274 10.24 10.82 3.56
CA ARG A 274 10.99 11.31 2.42
C ARG A 274 10.06 11.98 1.43
N PHE A 275 10.57 12.97 0.71
CA PHE A 275 9.80 13.63 -0.33
C PHE A 275 10.72 14.03 -1.48
N THR A 276 10.15 14.21 -2.67
CA THR A 276 10.88 14.68 -3.85
C THR A 276 10.65 16.17 -4.02
N LYS A 277 11.52 16.85 -4.77
CA LYS A 277 11.36 18.29 -5.10
C LYS A 277 9.95 18.65 -5.64
N PRO A 278 9.33 17.89 -6.57
CA PRO A 278 7.97 18.20 -7.02
C PRO A 278 6.89 17.91 -5.95
N ALA A 279 7.18 17.09 -4.93
CA ALA A 279 6.19 16.69 -3.94
C ALA A 279 5.62 17.88 -3.17
N LYS A 280 6.46 18.86 -2.79
CA LYS A 280 6.02 20.06 -2.05
C LYS A 280 4.86 20.77 -2.75
N ARG A 281 5.06 21.15 -4.01
CA ARG A 281 4.04 21.82 -4.83
C ARG A 281 2.78 20.98 -5.00
N VAL A 282 2.93 19.67 -5.22
CA VAL A 282 1.79 18.77 -5.42
C VAL A 282 0.98 18.61 -4.14
N ILE A 283 1.65 18.44 -3.00
CA ILE A 283 1.02 18.25 -1.69
C ILE A 283 0.32 19.52 -1.26
N GLU A 284 0.96 20.69 -1.33
CA GLU A 284 0.35 21.98 -0.99
C GLU A 284 -0.87 22.27 -1.89
N LYS A 285 -0.81 21.88 -3.17
CA LYS A 285 -1.95 22.00 -4.09
C LYS A 285 -3.10 21.05 -3.74
N ASN A 286 -2.83 19.83 -3.30
CA ASN A 286 -3.87 18.84 -2.97
C ASN A 286 -4.41 18.99 -1.54
N TYR A 287 -3.58 19.46 -0.61
CA TYR A 287 -3.83 19.56 0.83
C TYR A 287 -3.31 20.92 1.37
N PRO A 288 -4.00 22.04 1.08
CA PRO A 288 -3.50 23.39 1.40
C PRO A 288 -3.34 23.66 2.91
N MET A 289 -4.12 22.95 3.73
CA MET A 289 -4.12 23.07 5.19
C MET A 289 -3.29 21.96 5.86
N THR A 290 -2.41 21.29 5.12
CA THR A 290 -1.56 20.24 5.69
C THR A 290 -0.59 20.82 6.72
N LYS A 291 -0.36 20.09 7.82
CA LYS A 291 0.72 20.39 8.78
C LYS A 291 2.03 19.69 8.43
N LEU A 292 2.10 19.05 7.26
CA LEU A 292 3.27 18.29 6.85
C LEU A 292 4.39 19.24 6.45
N GLU A 293 5.51 19.20 7.16
CA GLU A 293 6.65 20.05 6.88
C GLU A 293 7.50 19.45 5.76
N LEU A 294 7.72 20.28 4.74
CA LEU A 294 8.48 19.97 3.54
C LEU A 294 9.57 21.02 3.33
N ASN A 295 10.29 21.35 4.42
CA ASN A 295 11.45 22.23 4.36
C ASN A 295 12.64 21.46 3.75
N GLU A 296 13.12 21.90 2.59
CA GLU A 296 14.24 21.26 1.90
C GLU A 296 15.59 21.56 2.59
N GLU A 297 15.71 22.70 3.28
CA GLU A 297 16.95 23.16 3.91
C GLU A 297 17.30 22.37 5.18
N GLU A 298 16.29 21.86 5.87
CA GLU A 298 16.44 20.97 7.03
C GLU A 298 16.78 19.53 6.64
N ARG A 299 16.78 19.21 5.35
CA ARG A 299 16.91 17.84 4.83
C ARG A 299 18.17 17.68 4.02
N ARG A 300 18.72 16.47 4.01
CA ARG A 300 19.76 16.09 3.05
C ARG A 300 19.15 15.46 1.81
N TYR A 301 19.76 15.72 0.67
CA TYR A 301 19.32 15.16 -0.61
C TYR A 301 20.04 13.85 -0.92
N LYS A 302 19.27 12.77 -1.15
CA LYS A 302 19.77 11.46 -1.56
C LYS A 302 19.45 11.21 -3.03
N TRP A 303 20.49 11.08 -3.85
CA TRP A 303 20.34 10.77 -5.27
C TRP A 303 19.73 9.38 -5.49
N GLY A 304 18.75 9.30 -6.40
CA GLY A 304 18.18 8.05 -6.86
C GLY A 304 18.97 7.45 -8.03
N LYS A 305 18.80 6.14 -8.24
CA LYS A 305 19.50 5.38 -9.30
C LYS A 305 19.25 5.92 -10.72
N TYR A 306 18.09 6.53 -10.96
CA TYR A 306 17.65 7.03 -12.28
C TYR A 306 17.53 8.57 -12.32
N GLY A 307 18.32 9.28 -11.53
CA GLY A 307 18.48 10.75 -11.62
C GLY A 307 17.52 11.59 -10.76
N ILE A 308 16.33 11.08 -10.40
CA ILE A 308 15.45 11.76 -9.44
C ILE A 308 15.84 11.33 -8.02
N GLY A 309 16.33 12.28 -7.22
CA GLY A 309 16.62 12.10 -5.81
C GLY A 309 15.44 12.45 -4.91
N LYS A 310 15.67 12.31 -3.60
CA LYS A 310 14.68 12.55 -2.55
C LYS A 310 15.34 13.17 -1.32
N TYR A 311 14.63 14.06 -0.67
CA TYR A 311 14.99 14.64 0.62
C TYR A 311 14.67 13.64 1.74
N ILE A 312 15.63 13.45 2.64
CA ILE A 312 15.55 12.60 3.83
C ILE A 312 16.12 13.37 5.03
N TYR A 313 15.90 12.87 6.25
CA TYR A 313 16.45 13.48 7.47
C TYR A 313 17.99 13.49 7.47
N GLN A 314 18.58 14.36 8.28
CA GLN A 314 20.01 14.42 8.49
C GLN A 314 20.54 13.10 9.09
N LYS A 315 21.87 12.90 9.06
CA LYS A 315 22.47 11.62 9.47
C LYS A 315 22.24 11.30 10.94
N ASP A 316 22.39 12.31 11.80
CA ASP A 316 22.17 12.28 13.23
C ASP A 316 20.71 12.02 13.57
N GLU A 317 19.78 12.73 12.93
CA GLU A 317 18.33 12.50 13.08
C GLU A 317 17.92 11.10 12.60
N GLU A 318 18.46 10.66 11.46
CA GLU A 318 18.23 9.32 10.91
C GLU A 318 18.67 8.22 11.89
N GLN A 319 19.86 8.38 12.46
CA GLN A 319 20.42 7.47 13.44
C GLN A 319 19.59 7.48 14.73
N GLU A 320 19.22 8.66 15.23
CA GLU A 320 18.39 8.83 16.42
C GLU A 320 17.02 8.15 16.28
N MET A 321 16.33 8.35 15.14
CA MET A 321 15.07 7.64 14.84
C MET A 321 15.26 6.13 14.84
N LYS A 322 16.31 5.65 14.16
CA LYS A 322 16.60 4.22 14.08
C LYS A 322 16.82 3.62 15.46
N ASP A 323 17.67 4.24 16.28
CA ASP A 323 18.04 3.72 17.60
C ASP A 323 16.83 3.70 18.54
N HIS A 324 16.03 4.77 18.58
CA HIS A 324 14.83 4.81 19.41
C HIS A 324 13.77 3.79 18.99
N LEU A 325 13.43 3.72 17.70
CA LEU A 325 12.41 2.77 17.24
C LEU A 325 12.89 1.33 17.38
N TYR A 326 14.17 1.06 17.16
CA TYR A 326 14.74 -0.26 17.38
C TYR A 326 14.69 -0.66 18.86
N ALA A 327 15.06 0.25 19.78
CA ALA A 327 14.96 0.00 21.22
C ALA A 327 13.51 -0.26 21.67
N TYR A 328 12.53 0.49 21.14
CA TYR A 328 11.11 0.22 21.43
C TYR A 328 10.66 -1.14 20.89
N MET A 329 11.06 -1.48 19.66
CA MET A 329 10.76 -2.78 19.07
C MET A 329 11.35 -3.92 19.91
N GLU A 330 12.63 -3.85 20.30
CA GLU A 330 13.26 -4.91 21.11
C GLU A 330 12.62 -5.03 22.49
N LYS A 331 12.26 -3.91 23.12
CA LYS A 331 11.62 -3.90 24.43
C LYS A 331 10.25 -4.59 24.41
N HIS A 332 9.41 -4.25 23.44
CA HIS A 332 8.01 -4.73 23.38
C HIS A 332 7.85 -6.03 22.56
N PHE A 333 8.77 -6.30 21.65
CA PHE A 333 8.75 -7.46 20.74
C PHE A 333 10.14 -8.08 20.59
N PRO A 334 10.71 -8.68 21.66
CA PRO A 334 12.09 -9.17 21.68
C PRO A 334 12.38 -10.31 20.68
N LYS A 335 11.34 -10.97 20.16
CA LYS A 335 11.46 -12.03 19.14
C LYS A 335 11.21 -11.52 17.72
N ALA A 336 10.80 -10.26 17.56
CA ALA A 336 10.54 -9.70 16.24
C ALA A 336 11.84 -9.39 15.50
N LYS A 337 11.77 -9.39 14.18
CA LYS A 337 12.90 -9.08 13.30
C LYS A 337 12.70 -7.73 12.65
N LEU A 338 13.70 -6.85 12.75
CA LEU A 338 13.77 -5.68 11.88
C LEU A 338 14.35 -6.11 10.53
N GLU A 339 13.54 -6.05 9.47
CA GLU A 339 13.98 -6.42 8.12
C GLU A 339 14.91 -5.36 7.53
N TYR A 340 14.56 -4.08 7.72
CA TYR A 340 15.39 -2.95 7.29
C TYR A 340 14.92 -1.62 7.89
N PHE A 341 15.83 -0.65 7.86
CA PHE A 341 15.56 0.78 8.02
C PHE A 341 16.02 1.52 6.75
N THR A 342 15.21 2.44 6.20
CA THR A 342 15.58 3.18 4.98
C THR A 342 14.98 4.57 4.86
#